data_AF-W1F3R1-F1
#
_entry.id   AF-W1F3R1-F1
#
_cell.length_a   1.000
_cell.length_b   1.000
_cell.length_c   1.000
_cell.angle_alpha   90.00
_cell.angle_beta   90.00
_cell.angle_gamma   90.00
#
_symmetry.space_group_name_H-M   'P 1'
#
loop_
_entity.id
_entity.type
_entity.pdbx_description
1 polymer ?
#
loop_
_entity_poly.entity_id
_entity_poly.type
_entity_poly.pdbx_seq_one_letter_code
_entity_poly.pdbx_strand_id
1 'polypeptide(L)'
;MDTSLAEEVQQTMATLAPNRFFFMSPYRSFTTSGCFARFDEPAVNGDSPDSPFQQKLAALFADAKAQGIKNPVMVGAIPFDPRQPSSLYIPESWQSFSRQEKQASARRFTRSQSLNVVERQAIPQQTTFEQMVARAAALTATPQVDKVVLSRLIDITTDAAIDSGVLLERLIAQNPVSYNFHVPLADGGVLLGASPELLLRKDGERF
;
A
#
# COMPACT_ATOMS: atom_id res chain seq x y z
N MET A 1 31.54 -25.64 -4.27
CA MET A 1 31.17 -24.27 -4.69
C MET A 1 29.78 -24.20 -5.35
N ASP A 2 28.99 -25.28 -5.36
CA ASP A 2 27.63 -25.28 -5.95
C ASP A 2 26.50 -24.91 -4.97
N THR A 3 26.74 -25.00 -3.66
CA THR A 3 25.72 -24.69 -2.64
C THR A 3 25.41 -23.20 -2.52
N SER A 4 26.37 -22.29 -2.73
CA SER A 4 26.11 -20.85 -2.59
C SER A 4 25.28 -20.28 -3.74
N LEU A 5 25.45 -20.77 -4.97
CA LEU A 5 24.64 -20.33 -6.12
C LEU A 5 23.20 -20.81 -6.02
N ALA A 6 22.98 -22.04 -5.54
CA ALA A 6 21.62 -22.56 -5.35
C ALA A 6 20.89 -21.80 -4.23
N GLU A 7 21.55 -21.48 -3.12
CA GLU A 7 20.98 -20.66 -2.04
C GLU A 7 20.71 -19.22 -2.48
N GLU A 8 21.61 -18.59 -3.26
CA GLU A 8 21.39 -17.25 -3.84
C GLU A 8 20.23 -17.24 -4.85
N VAL A 9 20.13 -18.24 -5.72
CA VAL A 9 19.02 -18.37 -6.69
C VAL A 9 17.70 -18.60 -5.95
N GLN A 10 17.70 -19.42 -4.90
CA GLN A 10 16.50 -19.73 -4.14
C GLN A 10 16.05 -18.57 -3.25
N GLN A 11 16.97 -17.79 -2.68
CA GLN A 11 16.67 -16.51 -2.01
C GLN A 11 16.11 -15.48 -3.00
N THR A 12 16.58 -15.46 -4.25
CA THR A 12 16.09 -14.54 -5.29
C THR A 12 14.65 -14.87 -5.73
N MET A 13 14.14 -16.08 -5.42
CA MET A 13 12.81 -16.53 -5.82
C MET A 13 11.76 -16.50 -4.69
N ALA A 14 12.13 -16.15 -3.46
CA ALA A 14 11.18 -16.03 -2.36
C ALA A 14 10.32 -14.77 -2.53
N THR A 15 9.00 -14.92 -2.44
CA THR A 15 8.04 -13.81 -2.53
C THR A 15 7.56 -13.36 -1.16
N LEU A 16 7.05 -12.13 -1.08
CA LEU A 16 6.46 -11.59 0.15
C LEU A 16 5.15 -12.30 0.48
N ALA A 17 5.00 -12.75 1.74
CA ALA A 17 3.74 -13.30 2.22
C ALA A 17 2.63 -12.22 2.28
N PRO A 18 1.36 -12.57 2.00
CA PRO A 18 0.27 -11.60 1.88
C PRO A 18 -0.07 -10.86 3.19
N ASN A 19 0.38 -11.35 4.34
CA ASN A 19 0.15 -10.76 5.65
C ASN A 19 1.26 -9.79 6.10
N ARG A 20 2.25 -9.49 5.25
CA ARG A 20 3.36 -8.58 5.58
C ARG A 20 3.17 -7.26 4.86
N PHE A 21 3.35 -6.14 5.57
CA PHE A 21 3.43 -4.84 4.91
C PHE A 21 4.81 -4.70 4.25
N PHE A 22 4.83 -4.07 3.08
CA PHE A 22 6.04 -3.68 2.36
C PHE A 22 5.89 -2.26 1.85
N PHE A 23 6.94 -1.47 2.02
CA PHE A 23 7.06 -0.14 1.44
C PHE A 23 8.46 0.05 0.88
N MET A 24 8.55 0.45 -0.39
CA MET A 24 9.80 0.77 -1.07
C MET A 24 9.76 2.24 -1.51
N SER A 25 10.67 3.03 -0.95
CA SER A 25 10.78 4.46 -1.23
C SER A 25 12.23 4.92 -1.27
N PRO A 26 12.55 6.06 -1.91
CA PRO A 26 13.88 6.66 -1.81
C PRO A 26 14.23 7.14 -0.39
N TYR A 27 13.27 7.24 0.55
CA TYR A 27 13.53 7.66 1.92
C TYR A 27 13.85 6.48 2.84
N ARG A 28 12.87 5.59 3.05
CA ARG A 28 13.02 4.37 3.85
C ARG A 28 12.30 3.23 3.14
N SER A 29 12.95 2.08 3.08
CA SER A 29 12.41 0.86 2.48
C SER A 29 12.45 -0.25 3.51
N PHE A 30 11.30 -0.85 3.83
CA PHE A 30 11.20 -1.85 4.88
C PHE A 30 10.00 -2.78 4.68
N THR A 31 10.07 -3.93 5.36
CA THR A 31 8.96 -4.89 5.52
C THR A 31 8.59 -5.01 6.99
N THR A 32 7.42 -5.56 7.27
CA THR A 32 6.97 -5.85 8.64
C THR A 32 6.74 -7.34 8.86
N SER A 33 6.72 -7.78 10.12
CA SER A 33 6.33 -9.12 10.53
C SER A 33 5.45 -9.06 11.79
N GLY A 34 4.43 -9.90 11.84
CA GLY A 34 3.47 -9.96 12.94
C GLY A 34 2.50 -8.77 12.96
N CYS A 35 1.57 -8.81 13.90
CA CYS A 35 0.57 -7.76 14.10
C CYS A 35 0.33 -7.61 15.60
N PHE A 36 0.97 -6.61 16.21
CA PHE A 36 0.80 -6.32 17.63
C PHE A 36 -0.60 -5.77 17.92
N ALA A 37 -1.03 -4.74 17.18
CA ALA A 37 -2.34 -4.13 17.38
C ALA A 37 -2.85 -3.48 16.10
N ARG A 38 -4.10 -3.79 15.72
CA ARG A 38 -4.83 -3.08 14.66
C ARG A 38 -5.34 -1.74 15.18
N PHE A 39 -5.48 -0.78 14.27
CA PHE A 39 -5.93 0.59 14.53
C PHE A 39 -6.89 1.03 13.43
N ASP A 40 -8.18 0.99 13.75
CA ASP A 40 -9.29 1.26 12.83
C ASP A 40 -9.95 2.63 13.04
N GLU A 41 -9.40 3.45 13.95
CA GLU A 41 -9.93 4.78 14.25
C GLU A 41 -10.00 5.63 12.97
N PRO A 42 -11.17 6.24 12.66
CA PRO A 42 -11.30 7.18 11.56
C PRO A 42 -10.31 8.35 11.69
N ALA A 43 -9.67 8.72 10.58
CA ALA A 43 -8.66 9.77 10.54
C ALA A 43 -9.22 11.19 10.39
N VAL A 44 -10.54 11.36 10.45
CA VAL A 44 -11.20 12.68 10.37
C VAL A 44 -10.72 13.58 11.52
N ASN A 45 -10.39 14.82 11.20
CA ASN A 45 -9.77 15.80 12.10
C ASN A 45 -8.40 15.36 12.67
N GLY A 46 -7.76 14.35 12.06
CA GLY A 46 -6.44 13.84 12.47
C GLY A 46 -5.29 14.84 12.28
N ASP A 47 -5.56 15.99 11.66
CA ASP A 47 -4.66 17.15 11.62
C ASP A 47 -4.49 17.83 12.99
N SER A 48 -5.49 17.69 13.89
CA SER A 48 -5.42 18.20 15.25
C SER A 48 -4.82 17.16 16.21
N PRO A 49 -3.78 17.51 17.00
CA PRO A 49 -3.23 16.64 18.05
C PRO A 49 -4.23 16.22 19.14
N ASP A 50 -5.29 17.01 19.33
CA ASP A 50 -6.32 16.74 20.33
C ASP A 50 -7.45 15.84 19.81
N SER A 51 -7.38 15.43 18.53
CA SER A 51 -8.37 14.54 17.93
C SER A 51 -8.35 13.14 18.55
N PRO A 52 -9.48 12.41 18.53
CA PRO A 52 -9.53 11.01 18.94
C PRO A 52 -8.49 10.14 18.22
N PHE A 53 -8.27 10.39 16.93
CA PHE A 53 -7.25 9.72 16.13
C PHE A 53 -5.85 9.87 16.73
N GLN A 54 -5.40 11.11 16.98
CA GLN A 54 -4.05 11.36 17.50
C GLN A 54 -3.87 10.87 18.95
N GLN A 55 -4.88 11.08 19.80
CA GLN A 55 -4.83 10.64 21.20
C GLN A 55 -4.76 9.11 21.32
N LYS A 56 -5.59 8.38 20.56
CA LYS A 56 -5.55 6.90 20.53
C LYS A 56 -4.27 6.38 19.87
N LEU A 57 -3.77 7.04 18.82
CA LEU A 57 -2.50 6.69 18.18
C LEU A 57 -1.33 6.82 19.16
N ALA A 58 -1.25 7.94 19.90
CA ALA A 58 -0.22 8.16 20.90
C ALA A 58 -0.29 7.14 22.04
N ALA A 59 -1.50 6.86 22.53
CA ALA A 59 -1.73 5.83 23.55
C ALA A 59 -1.27 4.45 23.08
N LEU A 60 -1.59 4.07 21.84
CA LEU A 60 -1.22 2.76 21.27
C LEU A 60 0.29 2.63 21.07
N PHE A 61 0.99 3.72 20.71
CA PHE A 61 2.45 3.73 20.69
C PHE A 61 3.06 3.60 22.08
N ALA A 62 2.46 4.19 23.11
CA ALA A 62 2.93 4.05 24.48
C ALA A 62 2.73 2.61 24.99
N ASP A 63 1.58 2.01 24.70
CA ASP A 63 1.28 0.62 25.03
C ASP A 63 2.25 -0.36 24.35
N ALA A 64 2.50 -0.21 23.04
CA ALA A 64 3.47 -1.03 22.31
C ALA A 64 4.88 -0.97 22.94
N LYS A 65 5.33 0.22 23.36
CA LYS A 65 6.63 0.38 24.05
C LYS A 65 6.62 -0.27 25.42
N ALA A 66 5.55 -0.12 26.19
CA ALA A 66 5.40 -0.74 27.51
C ALA A 66 5.42 -2.28 27.43
N GLN A 67 4.90 -2.84 26.34
CA GLN A 67 4.92 -4.29 26.05
C GLN A 67 6.21 -4.76 25.36
N GLY A 68 7.22 -3.90 25.23
CA GLY A 68 8.56 -4.29 24.79
C GLY A 68 8.84 -4.14 23.29
N ILE A 69 7.92 -3.60 22.49
CA ILE A 69 8.19 -3.28 21.09
C ILE A 69 9.15 -2.09 21.02
N LYS A 70 10.39 -2.36 20.61
CA LYS A 70 11.40 -1.34 20.38
C LYS A 70 11.11 -0.62 19.06
N ASN A 71 11.07 0.72 19.09
CA ASN A 71 10.84 1.56 17.91
C ASN A 71 9.56 1.18 17.13
N PRO A 72 8.37 1.22 17.76
CA PRO A 72 7.13 0.87 17.09
C PRO A 72 6.88 1.81 15.90
N VAL A 73 6.28 1.25 14.84
CA VAL A 73 5.86 1.97 13.63
C VAL A 73 4.39 1.71 13.38
N MET A 74 3.65 2.71 12.92
CA MET A 74 2.29 2.53 12.43
C MET A 74 2.34 2.43 10.91
N VAL A 75 1.74 1.39 10.33
CA VAL A 75 1.72 1.15 8.89
C VAL A 75 0.30 0.84 8.41
N GLY A 76 0.03 1.04 7.13
CA GLY A 76 -1.24 0.67 6.51
C GLY A 76 -1.77 1.72 5.54
N ALA A 77 -3.08 1.83 5.45
CA ALA A 77 -3.76 2.78 4.55
C ALA A 77 -4.91 3.50 5.27
N ILE A 78 -5.15 4.76 4.87
CA ILE A 78 -6.30 5.56 5.29
C ILE A 78 -7.21 5.72 4.06
N PRO A 79 -8.53 5.52 4.19
CA PRO A 79 -9.47 5.64 3.07
C PRO A 79 -9.57 7.07 2.54
N PHE A 80 -10.09 7.22 1.32
CA PHE A 80 -10.32 8.53 0.70
C PHE A 80 -11.23 9.43 1.55
N ASP A 81 -12.29 8.86 2.13
CA ASP A 81 -13.12 9.55 3.12
C ASP A 81 -12.59 9.22 4.54
N PRO A 82 -11.92 10.15 5.24
CA PRO A 82 -11.28 9.88 6.52
C PRO A 82 -12.26 9.65 7.66
N ARG A 83 -13.58 9.82 7.43
CA ARG A 83 -14.62 9.44 8.40
C ARG A 83 -14.84 7.93 8.44
N GLN A 84 -14.43 7.20 7.40
CA GLN A 84 -14.48 5.75 7.36
C GLN A 84 -13.32 5.15 8.18
N PRO A 85 -13.45 3.90 8.65
CA PRO A 85 -12.41 3.24 9.43
C PRO A 85 -11.07 3.17 8.70
N SER A 86 -9.98 3.39 9.44
CA SER A 86 -8.62 3.27 8.90
C SER A 86 -8.22 1.80 8.79
N SER A 87 -7.26 1.48 7.92
CA SER A 87 -6.65 0.16 7.83
C SER A 87 -5.19 0.24 8.26
N LEU A 88 -4.96 0.57 9.54
CA LEU A 88 -3.64 0.76 10.13
C LEU A 88 -3.36 -0.33 11.19
N TYR A 89 -2.08 -0.62 11.43
CA TYR A 89 -1.65 -1.47 12.53
C TYR A 89 -0.19 -1.23 12.92
N ILE A 90 0.16 -1.60 14.16
CA ILE A 90 1.54 -1.71 14.63
C ILE A 90 1.98 -3.17 14.43
N PRO A 91 3.06 -3.44 13.66
CA PRO A 91 3.62 -4.78 13.56
C PRO A 91 4.44 -5.13 14.81
N GLU A 92 4.71 -6.42 15.01
CA GLU A 92 5.61 -6.86 16.09
C GLU A 92 7.06 -6.48 15.80
N SER A 93 7.46 -6.48 14.52
CA SER A 93 8.79 -6.05 14.09
C SER A 93 8.79 -5.51 12.67
N TRP A 94 9.85 -4.77 12.31
CA TRP A 94 10.11 -4.31 10.96
C TRP A 94 11.58 -4.51 10.59
N GLN A 95 11.84 -4.69 9.29
CA GLN A 95 13.15 -4.95 8.73
C GLN A 95 13.40 -4.06 7.53
N SER A 96 14.43 -3.21 7.61
CA SER A 96 14.88 -2.40 6.47
C SER A 96 15.49 -3.29 5.37
N PHE A 97 15.39 -2.85 4.13
CA PHE A 97 16.10 -3.47 3.00
C PHE A 97 16.63 -2.39 2.04
N SER A 98 17.63 -2.74 1.24
CA SER A 98 18.17 -1.86 0.21
C SER A 98 17.22 -1.77 -0.98
N ARG A 99 16.76 -0.57 -1.31
CA ARG A 99 15.93 -0.31 -2.50
C ARG A 99 16.63 -0.74 -3.79
N GLN A 100 17.93 -0.49 -3.92
CA GLN A 100 18.69 -0.82 -5.12
C GLN A 100 18.84 -2.33 -5.30
N GLU A 101 19.08 -3.07 -4.22
CA GLU A 101 19.13 -4.54 -4.25
C GLU A 101 17.76 -5.13 -4.58
N LYS A 102 16.68 -4.54 -4.03
CA LYS A 102 15.31 -4.98 -4.34
C LYS A 102 14.95 -4.76 -5.81
N GLN A 103 15.34 -3.63 -6.39
CA GLN A 103 15.17 -3.38 -7.83
C GLN A 103 15.95 -4.39 -8.68
N ALA A 104 17.19 -4.70 -8.31
CA ALA A 104 18.03 -5.64 -9.05
C ALA A 104 17.48 -7.07 -8.98
N SER A 105 17.04 -7.52 -7.80
CA SER A 105 16.42 -8.85 -7.61
C SER A 105 15.09 -8.97 -8.33
N ALA A 106 14.19 -7.99 -8.22
CA ALA A 106 12.89 -7.99 -8.90
C ALA A 106 13.03 -8.08 -10.43
N ARG A 107 14.05 -7.45 -11.03
CA ARG A 107 14.35 -7.56 -12.47
C ARG A 107 14.80 -8.96 -12.90
N ARG A 108 15.38 -9.73 -11.99
CA ARG A 108 15.82 -11.12 -12.23
C ARG A 108 14.74 -12.14 -11.85
N PHE A 109 13.65 -11.70 -11.23
CA PHE A 109 12.56 -12.58 -10.84
C PHE A 109 11.82 -13.11 -12.07
N THR A 110 11.94 -14.41 -12.32
CA THR A 110 11.40 -15.06 -13.53
C THR A 110 10.12 -15.84 -13.31
N ARG A 111 9.76 -16.13 -12.05
CA ARG A 111 8.52 -16.86 -11.74
C ARG A 111 7.31 -16.02 -12.14
N SER A 112 6.36 -16.64 -12.82
CA SER A 112 5.09 -16.05 -13.16
C SER A 112 3.95 -16.97 -12.76
N GLN A 113 2.80 -16.37 -12.49
CA GLN A 113 1.54 -17.10 -12.36
C GLN A 113 0.78 -16.91 -13.67
N SER A 114 0.42 -18.01 -14.32
CA SER A 114 -0.55 -17.97 -15.41
C SER A 114 -1.95 -17.86 -14.81
N LEU A 115 -2.69 -16.84 -15.20
CA LEU A 115 -4.05 -16.57 -14.74
C LEU A 115 -4.93 -16.37 -15.97
N ASN A 116 -6.09 -17.02 -16.00
CA ASN A 116 -7.11 -16.72 -16.99
C ASN A 116 -8.11 -15.74 -16.36
N VAL A 117 -8.47 -14.72 -17.13
CA VAL A 117 -9.51 -13.77 -16.74
C VAL A 117 -10.86 -14.38 -17.07
N VAL A 118 -11.64 -14.67 -16.04
CA VAL A 118 -13.01 -15.19 -16.14
C VAL A 118 -13.98 -14.06 -16.45
N GLU A 119 -13.79 -12.92 -15.78
CA GLU A 119 -14.63 -11.75 -15.96
C GLU A 119 -13.80 -10.47 -15.85
N ARG A 120 -14.15 -9.46 -16.66
CA ARG A 120 -13.55 -8.12 -16.61
C ARG A 120 -14.63 -7.08 -16.84
N GLN A 121 -14.84 -6.21 -15.86
CA GLN A 121 -15.90 -5.22 -15.89
C GLN A 121 -15.33 -3.81 -15.64
N ALA A 122 -15.65 -2.86 -16.51
CA ALA A 122 -15.39 -1.45 -16.26
C ALA A 122 -16.57 -0.82 -15.50
N ILE A 123 -16.29 -0.10 -14.41
CA ILE A 123 -17.30 0.46 -13.52
C ILE A 123 -17.00 1.96 -13.27
N PRO A 124 -17.79 2.90 -13.83
CA PRO A 124 -18.80 2.66 -14.85
C PRO A 124 -18.18 2.38 -16.23
N GLN A 125 -19.01 1.96 -17.17
CA GLN A 125 -18.66 1.81 -18.58
C GLN A 125 -18.39 3.18 -19.24
N GLN A 126 -17.75 3.17 -20.41
CA GLN A 126 -17.24 4.36 -21.10
C GLN A 126 -18.28 5.49 -21.23
N THR A 127 -19.43 5.24 -21.84
CA THR A 127 -20.44 6.26 -22.12
C THR A 127 -20.92 6.95 -20.83
N THR A 128 -21.12 6.19 -19.76
CA THR A 128 -21.51 6.74 -18.46
C THR A 128 -20.39 7.57 -17.85
N PHE A 129 -19.14 7.11 -17.93
CA PHE A 129 -18.00 7.89 -17.43
C PHE A 129 -17.83 9.21 -18.19
N GLU A 130 -17.97 9.20 -19.51
CA GLU A 130 -17.94 10.42 -20.35
C GLU A 130 -19.04 11.41 -19.97
N GLN A 131 -20.26 10.93 -19.70
CA GLN A 131 -21.36 11.76 -19.22
C GLN A 131 -21.07 12.36 -17.83
N MET A 132 -20.48 11.58 -16.92
CA MET A 132 -20.05 12.09 -15.62
C MET A 132 -19.00 13.18 -15.75
N VAL A 133 -18.01 13.01 -16.64
CA VAL A 133 -16.99 14.01 -16.94
C VAL A 133 -17.61 15.28 -17.53
N ALA A 134 -18.50 15.15 -18.52
CA ALA A 134 -19.18 16.29 -19.13
C ALA A 134 -19.98 17.10 -18.09
N ARG A 135 -20.67 16.41 -17.17
CA ARG A 135 -21.39 17.06 -16.07
C ARG A 135 -20.45 17.76 -15.10
N ALA A 136 -19.36 17.11 -14.68
CA ALA A 136 -18.38 17.71 -13.78
C ALA A 136 -17.74 18.97 -14.41
N ALA A 137 -17.39 18.89 -15.70
CA ALA A 137 -16.85 20.04 -16.44
C ALA A 137 -17.85 21.21 -16.51
N ALA A 138 -19.13 20.92 -16.75
CA ALA A 138 -20.18 21.94 -16.72
C ALA A 138 -20.32 22.60 -15.34
N LEU A 139 -20.23 21.82 -14.26
CA LEU A 139 -20.27 22.36 -12.89
C LEU A 139 -19.06 23.25 -12.59
N THR A 140 -17.86 22.87 -13.08
CA THR A 140 -16.65 23.67 -12.89
C THR A 140 -16.62 24.97 -13.69
N ALA A 141 -17.54 25.15 -14.64
CA ALA A 141 -17.75 26.42 -15.32
C ALA A 141 -18.67 27.38 -14.52
N THR A 142 -19.18 26.96 -13.37
CA THR A 142 -20.02 27.75 -12.47
C THR A 142 -19.24 28.11 -11.20
N PRO A 143 -19.65 29.14 -10.44
CA PRO A 143 -18.96 29.50 -9.18
C PRO A 143 -19.18 28.48 -8.03
N GLN A 144 -19.85 27.35 -8.28
CA GLN A 144 -20.14 26.36 -7.23
C GLN A 144 -18.93 25.51 -6.87
N VAL A 145 -18.04 25.24 -7.83
CA VAL A 145 -16.85 24.40 -7.64
C VAL A 145 -15.82 24.71 -8.72
N ASP A 146 -14.54 24.73 -8.38
CA ASP A 146 -13.48 25.02 -9.36
C ASP A 146 -12.86 23.75 -9.96
N LYS A 147 -12.84 22.65 -9.19
CA LYS A 147 -12.20 21.39 -9.59
C LYS A 147 -12.90 20.19 -8.98
N VAL A 148 -13.08 19.16 -9.81
CA VAL A 148 -13.59 17.85 -9.40
C VAL A 148 -12.66 16.78 -9.97
N VAL A 149 -12.26 15.82 -9.14
CA VAL A 149 -11.57 14.60 -9.58
C VAL A 149 -12.60 13.48 -9.61
N LEU A 150 -12.80 12.88 -10.79
CA LEU A 150 -13.60 11.67 -10.96
C LEU A 150 -12.69 10.47 -11.18
N SER A 151 -13.13 9.31 -10.71
CA SER A 151 -12.44 8.04 -10.90
C SER A 151 -13.40 6.98 -11.44
N ARG A 152 -12.83 5.90 -11.97
CA ARG A 152 -13.53 4.69 -12.39
C ARG A 152 -12.70 3.48 -12.01
N LEU A 153 -13.35 2.33 -11.95
CA LEU A 153 -12.78 1.05 -11.55
C LEU A 153 -12.75 0.06 -12.71
N ILE A 154 -11.92 -0.96 -12.56
CA ILE A 154 -11.96 -2.17 -13.36
C ILE A 154 -11.93 -3.34 -12.39
N ASP A 155 -13.00 -4.11 -12.37
CA ASP A 155 -13.07 -5.36 -11.61
C ASP A 155 -12.60 -6.49 -12.51
N ILE A 156 -11.76 -7.38 -11.98
CA ILE A 156 -11.18 -8.52 -12.68
C ILE A 156 -11.33 -9.76 -11.80
N THR A 157 -12.02 -10.77 -12.31
CA THR A 157 -12.15 -12.08 -11.68
C THR A 157 -11.26 -13.07 -12.44
N THR A 158 -10.42 -13.82 -11.71
CA THR A 158 -9.54 -14.84 -12.27
C THR A 158 -10.01 -16.25 -11.92
N ASP A 159 -9.54 -17.24 -12.68
CA ASP A 159 -9.86 -18.66 -12.49
C ASP A 159 -9.13 -19.30 -11.30
N ALA A 160 -8.13 -18.61 -10.75
CA ALA A 160 -7.40 -19.00 -9.55
C ALA A 160 -7.11 -17.80 -8.65
N ALA A 161 -6.81 -18.06 -7.37
CA ALA A 161 -6.38 -17.04 -6.43
C ALA A 161 -5.09 -16.36 -6.89
N ILE A 162 -5.03 -15.03 -6.77
CA ILE A 162 -3.90 -14.22 -7.22
C ILE A 162 -2.75 -14.29 -6.19
N ASP A 163 -1.54 -14.62 -6.64
CA ASP A 163 -0.32 -14.55 -5.81
C ASP A 163 0.17 -13.10 -5.71
N SER A 164 -0.20 -12.42 -4.61
CA SER A 164 0.18 -11.03 -4.36
C SER A 164 1.70 -10.80 -4.30
N GLY A 165 2.47 -11.81 -3.89
CA GLY A 165 3.92 -11.73 -3.80
C GLY A 165 4.57 -11.73 -5.18
N VAL A 166 4.11 -12.62 -6.07
CA VAL A 166 4.54 -12.63 -7.49
C VAL A 166 4.14 -11.32 -8.19
N LEU A 167 2.94 -10.80 -7.92
CA LEU A 167 2.51 -9.51 -8.47
C LEU A 167 3.40 -8.35 -7.99
N LEU A 168 3.77 -8.33 -6.71
CA LEU A 168 4.66 -7.29 -6.16
C LEU A 168 6.04 -7.28 -6.86
N GLU A 169 6.66 -8.44 -7.09
CA GLU A 169 7.94 -8.50 -7.82
C GLU A 169 7.82 -7.90 -9.22
N ARG A 170 6.76 -8.28 -9.96
CA ARG A 170 6.51 -7.76 -11.31
C ARG A 170 6.24 -6.24 -11.30
N LEU A 171 5.48 -5.77 -10.30
CA LEU A 171 5.19 -4.36 -10.12
C LEU A 171 6.47 -3.55 -9.88
N ILE A 172 7.38 -4.03 -9.02
CA ILE A 172 8.66 -3.37 -8.74
C ILE A 172 9.56 -3.37 -9.99
N ALA A 173 9.62 -4.48 -10.73
CA ALA A 173 10.44 -4.57 -11.94
C ALA A 173 10.02 -3.55 -13.01
N GLN A 174 8.70 -3.34 -13.17
CA GLN A 174 8.14 -2.41 -14.15
C GLN A 174 8.13 -0.96 -13.65
N ASN A 175 8.03 -0.76 -12.33
CA ASN A 175 7.94 0.55 -11.70
C ASN A 175 9.05 0.72 -10.65
N PRO A 176 10.32 0.77 -11.05
CA PRO A 176 11.42 0.79 -10.10
C PRO A 176 11.51 2.11 -9.33
N VAL A 177 10.99 3.22 -9.88
CA VAL A 177 11.22 4.56 -9.35
C VAL A 177 10.18 4.99 -8.31
N SER A 178 8.95 4.52 -8.43
CA SER A 178 7.78 4.87 -7.62
C SER A 178 7.89 4.47 -6.14
N TYR A 179 6.93 4.97 -5.35
CA TYR A 179 6.59 4.46 -4.02
C TYR A 179 5.78 3.18 -4.18
N ASN A 180 6.45 2.03 -4.06
CA ASN A 180 5.79 0.73 -4.20
C ASN A 180 5.34 0.24 -2.82
N PHE A 181 4.09 -0.17 -2.71
CA PHE A 181 3.50 -0.61 -1.45
C PHE A 181 2.69 -1.88 -1.61
N HIS A 182 2.72 -2.71 -0.57
CA HIS A 182 1.86 -3.87 -0.38
C HIS A 182 1.36 -3.83 1.07
N VAL A 183 0.04 -3.80 1.22
CA VAL A 183 -0.63 -3.55 2.50
C VAL A 183 -1.64 -4.67 2.77
N PRO A 184 -1.45 -5.49 3.83
CA PRO A 184 -2.45 -6.46 4.25
C PRO A 184 -3.69 -5.76 4.81
N LEU A 185 -4.88 -6.23 4.43
CA LEU A 185 -6.17 -5.70 4.88
C LEU A 185 -6.86 -6.63 5.88
N ALA A 186 -7.85 -6.07 6.60
CA ALA A 186 -8.52 -6.77 7.68
C ALA A 186 -9.32 -8.00 7.24
N ASP A 187 -9.82 -7.98 6.00
CA ASP A 187 -10.60 -9.02 5.33
C ASP A 187 -9.75 -10.11 4.67
N GLY A 188 -8.42 -10.04 4.81
CA GLY A 188 -7.47 -10.96 4.16
C GLY A 188 -7.06 -10.53 2.75
N GLY A 189 -7.61 -9.43 2.22
CA GLY A 189 -7.18 -8.82 0.98
C GLY A 189 -5.83 -8.12 1.08
N VAL A 190 -5.32 -7.69 -0.08
CA VAL A 190 -4.07 -6.92 -0.20
C VAL A 190 -4.31 -5.69 -1.06
N LEU A 191 -3.97 -4.51 -0.55
CA LEU A 191 -3.84 -3.30 -1.34
C LEU A 191 -2.40 -3.19 -1.87
N LEU A 192 -2.25 -3.15 -3.19
CA LEU A 192 -0.96 -3.18 -3.89
C LEU A 192 -0.88 -2.04 -4.92
N GLY A 193 0.24 -1.33 -4.99
CA GLY A 193 0.39 -0.23 -5.95
C GLY A 193 1.80 0.33 -6.10
N ALA A 194 1.94 1.17 -7.13
CA ALA A 194 3.14 1.90 -7.51
C ALA A 194 2.81 3.40 -7.63
N SER A 195 2.78 4.13 -6.50
CA SER A 195 2.42 5.55 -6.53
C SER A 195 3.59 6.42 -7.02
N PRO A 196 3.39 7.33 -7.98
CA PRO A 196 4.37 8.36 -8.31
C PRO A 196 4.27 9.60 -7.41
N GLU A 197 3.19 9.74 -6.64
CA GLU A 197 2.85 10.95 -5.91
C GLU A 197 3.13 10.79 -4.42
N LEU A 198 3.98 11.68 -3.90
CA LEU A 198 4.24 11.80 -2.47
C LEU A 198 3.26 12.81 -1.87
N LEU A 199 2.42 12.37 -0.94
CA LEU A 199 1.51 13.26 -0.22
C LEU A 199 2.26 14.11 0.83
N LEU A 200 3.00 13.46 1.73
CA LEU A 200 3.78 14.10 2.79
C LEU A 200 4.93 13.20 3.23
N ARG A 201 6.10 13.79 3.52
CA ARG A 201 7.23 13.08 4.13
C ARG A 201 7.83 13.98 5.19
N LYS A 202 7.83 13.56 6.46
CA LYS A 202 8.47 14.28 7.56
C LYS A 202 9.77 13.59 7.99
N ASP A 203 10.87 14.35 8.08
CA ASP A 203 12.16 13.88 8.58
C ASP A 203 12.73 14.89 9.59
N GLY A 204 12.69 14.51 10.87
CA GLY A 204 12.93 15.45 11.97
C GLY A 204 11.95 16.62 11.91
N GLU A 205 12.45 17.83 11.75
CA GLU A 205 11.66 19.07 11.67
C GLU A 205 11.24 19.45 10.25
N ARG A 206 11.77 18.78 9.21
CA ARG A 206 11.48 19.09 7.80
C ARG A 206 10.31 18.25 7.28
N PHE A 207 9.49 18.83 6.41
CA PHE A 207 8.46 18.14 5.65
C PHE A 207 8.47 18.55 4.18
#